data_AF-A0A1I5QGJ8-F1
#
_entry.id   AF-A0A1I5QGJ8-F1
#
_cell.length_a   1.000
_cell.length_b   1.000
_cell.length_c   1.000
_cell.angle_alpha   90.00
_cell.angle_beta   90.00
_cell.angle_gamma   90.00
#
_symmetry.space_group_name_H-M   'P 1'
#
loop_
_entity.id
_entity.type
_entity.pdbx_description
1 polymer ?
#
loop_
_entity_poly.entity_id
_entity_poly.type
_entity_poly.pdbx_seq_one_letter_code
_entity_poly.pdbx_strand_id
1 'polypeptide(L)'
;MPAIPSTSSCCTTAAFSECRGLYVGQTSRDPDWRFDQHKSGNKANGAVRQFGVQLLPDLFEHLNPLQRWESLEIEAALADAFKDIGVDWVERGPLT
;
A
#
# COMPACT_ATOMS: atom_id res chain seq x y z
N MET A 1 -9.69 9.97 -21.54
CA MET A 1 -9.28 8.57 -21.78
C MET A 1 -8.38 8.15 -20.64
N PRO A 2 -8.75 7.18 -19.78
CA PRO A 2 -7.77 6.54 -18.92
C PRO A 2 -7.28 5.27 -19.62
N ALA A 3 -6.00 5.25 -19.96
CA ALA A 3 -5.31 4.01 -20.31
C ALA A 3 -4.86 3.35 -19.01
N ILE A 4 -5.46 2.20 -18.69
CA ILE A 4 -4.96 1.29 -17.67
C ILE A 4 -3.87 0.46 -18.35
N PRO A 5 -2.61 0.44 -17.86
CA PRO A 5 -1.58 -0.37 -18.46
C PRO A 5 -1.85 -1.85 -18.19
N SER A 6 -1.92 -2.59 -19.29
CA SER A 6 -1.89 -4.05 -19.37
C SER A 6 -0.61 -4.59 -18.74
N THR A 7 -0.72 -5.35 -17.65
CA THR A 7 0.04 -6.59 -17.42
C THR A 7 -0.66 -7.43 -16.34
N SER A 8 -0.68 -8.74 -16.57
CA SER A 8 -1.21 -9.80 -15.69
C SER A 8 -2.74 -10.04 -15.71
N SER A 9 -3.09 -10.87 -16.68
CA SER A 9 -4.34 -11.56 -17.04
C SER A 9 -5.21 -12.21 -15.92
N CYS A 10 -5.21 -11.81 -14.65
CA CYS A 10 -6.01 -12.52 -13.62
C CYS A 10 -7.17 -11.76 -12.97
N CYS A 11 -7.46 -10.51 -13.32
CA CYS A 11 -8.64 -9.82 -12.76
C CYS A 11 -9.65 -9.45 -13.86
N THR A 12 -10.37 -10.46 -14.40
CA THR A 12 -11.65 -10.23 -15.07
C THR A 12 -12.72 -10.03 -13.99
N THR A 13 -13.72 -9.18 -14.23
CA THR A 13 -14.76 -8.62 -13.32
C THR A 13 -15.33 -9.51 -12.20
N ALA A 14 -15.22 -10.83 -12.25
CA ALA A 14 -15.61 -11.75 -11.16
C ALA A 14 -14.51 -11.98 -10.09
N ALA A 15 -13.22 -11.74 -10.40
CA ALA A 15 -12.06 -12.03 -9.55
C ALA A 15 -11.58 -10.86 -8.67
N PHE A 16 -12.21 -9.69 -8.73
CA PHE A 16 -11.87 -8.58 -7.83
C PHE A 16 -12.11 -8.90 -6.35
N SER A 17 -12.89 -9.94 -6.04
CA SER A 17 -13.03 -10.45 -4.67
C SER A 17 -11.85 -11.31 -4.21
N GLU A 18 -10.93 -11.70 -5.12
CA GLU A 18 -9.79 -12.56 -4.83
C GLU A 18 -8.43 -11.90 -5.11
N CYS A 19 -8.37 -10.86 -5.95
CA CYS A 19 -7.12 -10.13 -6.22
C CYS A 19 -6.65 -9.40 -4.95
N ARG A 20 -5.53 -9.87 -4.37
CA ARG A 20 -4.98 -9.32 -3.13
C ARG A 20 -4.18 -8.05 -3.44
N GLY A 21 -4.63 -6.94 -2.86
CA GLY A 21 -3.99 -5.63 -3.00
C GLY A 21 -3.36 -5.17 -1.69
N LEU A 22 -2.10 -4.75 -1.72
CA LEU A 22 -1.43 -4.12 -0.60
C LEU A 22 -0.91 -2.73 -0.97
N TYR A 23 -1.03 -1.80 -0.03
CA TYR A 23 -0.35 -0.51 -0.08
C TYR A 23 0.68 -0.47 1.04
N VAL A 24 1.93 -0.17 0.69
CA VAL A 24 3.03 -0.02 1.64
C VAL A 24 3.44 1.44 1.68
N GLY A 25 3.55 2.01 2.88
CA GLY A 25 4.00 3.38 3.07
C GLY A 25 4.48 3.61 4.51
N GLN A 26 5.03 4.79 4.73
CA GLN A 26 5.52 5.23 6.03
C GLN A 26 4.69 6.39 6.60
N THR A 27 4.84 6.62 7.91
CA THR A 27 4.32 7.81 8.60
C THR A 27 5.09 8.04 9.90
N SER A 28 5.33 9.31 10.24
CA SER A 28 5.81 9.73 11.58
C SER A 28 4.68 10.00 12.57
N ARG A 29 3.43 9.85 12.12
CA ARG A 29 2.21 9.99 12.90
C ARG A 29 1.55 8.63 13.05
N ASP A 30 0.59 8.56 13.96
CA ASP A 30 -0.28 7.41 14.15
C ASP A 30 -0.81 6.83 12.81
N PRO A 31 -0.66 5.51 12.56
CA PRO A 31 -1.08 4.86 11.32
C PRO A 31 -2.57 4.97 11.03
N ASP A 32 -3.44 4.87 12.04
CA ASP A 32 -4.90 5.03 11.87
C ASP A 32 -5.20 6.46 11.39
N TRP A 33 -4.60 7.45 12.04
CA TRP A 33 -4.73 8.85 11.61
C TRP A 33 -4.20 9.09 10.20
N ARG A 34 -3.14 8.38 9.79
CA ARG A 34 -2.59 8.45 8.42
C ARG A 34 -3.56 7.85 7.41
N PHE A 35 -4.19 6.75 7.75
CA PHE A 35 -5.19 6.09 6.94
C PHE A 35 -6.43 6.97 6.75
N ASP A 36 -6.95 7.59 7.81
CA ASP A 36 -8.10 8.50 7.74
C ASP A 36 -7.84 9.74 6.88
N GLN A 37 -6.64 10.30 6.93
CA GLN A 37 -6.25 11.36 5.98
C GLN A 37 -6.29 10.88 4.53
N HIS A 38 -5.77 9.68 4.26
CA HIS A 38 -5.85 9.11 2.92
C HIS A 38 -7.31 8.97 2.45
N LYS A 39 -8.19 8.44 3.31
CA LYS A 39 -9.61 8.26 3.00
C LYS A 39 -10.36 9.58 2.82
N SER A 40 -10.02 10.63 3.58
CA SER A 40 -10.60 11.97 3.45
C SER A 40 -10.03 12.79 2.28
N GLY A 41 -8.99 12.29 1.60
CA GLY A 41 -8.38 12.97 0.45
C GLY A 41 -7.33 14.03 0.83
N ASN A 42 -7.00 14.18 2.11
CA ASN A 42 -5.97 15.11 2.57
C ASN A 42 -4.58 14.46 2.49
N LYS A 43 -3.64 15.06 1.73
CA LYS A 43 -2.30 14.48 1.47
C LYS A 43 -2.39 13.00 1.10
N ALA A 44 -3.39 12.68 0.28
CA ALA A 44 -3.79 11.32 0.01
C ALA A 44 -3.06 10.74 -1.21
N ASN A 45 -2.69 9.47 -1.14
CA ASN A 45 -2.40 8.67 -2.31
C ASN A 45 -3.75 8.22 -2.92
N GLY A 46 -3.91 8.36 -4.23
CA GLY A 46 -5.11 7.98 -4.96
C GLY A 46 -5.49 6.51 -4.75
N ALA A 47 -4.48 5.63 -4.67
CA ALA A 47 -4.66 4.21 -4.44
C ALA A 47 -5.36 3.91 -3.11
N VAL A 48 -4.84 4.42 -1.98
CA VAL A 48 -5.44 4.22 -0.65
C VAL A 48 -6.79 4.89 -0.53
N ARG A 49 -6.94 6.09 -1.11
CA ARG A 49 -8.22 6.81 -1.09
C ARG A 49 -9.32 5.98 -1.77
N GLN A 50 -9.03 5.44 -2.95
CA GLN A 50 -10.00 4.71 -3.76
C GLN A 50 -10.21 3.26 -3.31
N PHE A 51 -9.15 2.56 -2.94
CA PHE A 51 -9.16 1.10 -2.72
C PHE A 51 -8.83 0.66 -1.29
N GLY A 52 -8.35 1.57 -0.42
CA GLY A 52 -8.00 1.22 0.96
C GLY A 52 -9.21 0.77 1.76
N VAL A 53 -9.12 -0.43 2.37
CA VAL A 53 -10.18 -1.08 3.16
C VAL A 53 -9.87 -1.03 4.65
N GLN A 54 -8.70 -1.51 5.07
CA GLN A 54 -8.26 -1.56 6.47
C GLN A 54 -6.74 -1.54 6.56
N LEU A 55 -6.22 -1.24 7.76
CA LEU A 55 -4.82 -1.48 8.10
C LEU A 55 -4.59 -2.97 8.45
N LEU A 56 -3.32 -3.39 8.35
CA LEU A 56 -2.87 -4.73 8.71
C LEU A 56 -1.71 -4.62 9.72
N PRO A 57 -2.01 -4.38 11.01
CA PRO A 57 -1.00 -4.10 12.04
C PRO A 57 0.02 -5.22 12.21
N ASP A 58 -0.40 -6.48 12.07
CA ASP A 58 0.47 -7.66 12.13
C ASP A 58 1.68 -7.59 11.18
N LEU A 59 1.54 -6.86 10.06
CA LEU A 59 2.60 -6.72 9.06
C LEU A 59 3.64 -5.63 9.39
N PHE A 60 3.33 -4.66 10.25
CA PHE A 60 4.20 -3.49 10.44
C PHE A 60 4.47 -3.10 11.89
N GLU A 61 3.66 -3.49 12.87
CA GLU A 61 3.82 -3.02 14.26
C GLU A 61 5.18 -3.40 14.85
N HIS A 62 5.63 -4.63 14.60
CA HIS A 62 6.90 -5.16 15.09
C HIS A 62 8.14 -4.46 14.51
N LEU A 63 7.98 -3.65 13.46
CA LEU A 63 9.06 -2.88 12.86
C LEU A 63 9.28 -1.55 13.58
N ASN A 64 8.30 -1.06 14.34
CA ASN A 64 8.35 0.26 14.96
C ASN A 64 9.07 0.25 16.32
N PRO A 65 9.76 1.35 16.69
CA PRO A 65 9.92 2.60 15.94
C PRO A 65 11.08 2.57 14.93
N LEU A 66 10.91 3.24 13.79
CA LEU A 66 11.95 3.39 12.76
C LEU A 66 12.41 4.84 12.62
N GLN A 67 13.70 5.04 12.33
CA GLN A 67 14.18 6.32 11.83
C GLN A 67 13.68 6.56 10.40
N ARG A 68 13.66 7.82 9.95
CA ARG A 68 13.17 8.17 8.61
C ARG A 68 13.92 7.45 7.49
N TRP A 69 15.24 7.30 7.61
CA TRP A 69 16.03 6.63 6.57
C TRP A 69 15.76 5.12 6.55
N GLU A 70 15.64 4.50 7.73
CA GLU A 70 15.28 3.08 7.88
C GLU A 70 13.89 2.81 7.30
N SER A 71 12.92 3.69 7.53
CA SER A 71 11.56 3.50 7.03
C SER A 71 11.48 3.52 5.51
N LEU A 72 12.32 4.32 4.83
CA LEU A 72 12.38 4.34 3.36
C LEU A 72 12.98 3.04 2.79
N GLU A 73 14.01 2.49 3.44
CA GLU A 73 14.62 1.22 3.03
C GLU A 73 13.65 0.04 3.28
N ILE A 74 12.99 0.03 4.44
CA ILE A 74 12.04 -1.02 4.83
C ILE A 74 10.77 -0.96 4.00
N GLU A 75 10.21 0.23 3.74
CA GLU A 75 9.09 0.41 2.81
C GLU A 75 9.43 -0.20 1.44
N ALA A 76 10.68 -0.01 1.00
CA ALA A 76 11.12 -0.54 -0.27
C ALA A 76 11.18 -2.07 -0.29
N ALA A 77 11.91 -2.63 0.68
CA ALA A 77 12.10 -4.06 0.82
C ALA A 77 10.77 -4.81 1.03
N LEU A 78 9.85 -4.24 1.81
CA LEU A 78 8.58 -4.88 2.11
C LEU A 78 7.66 -4.91 0.88
N ALA A 79 7.63 -3.82 0.10
CA ALA A 79 6.88 -3.79 -1.15
C ALA A 79 7.39 -4.82 -2.17
N ASP A 80 8.70 -5.03 -2.25
CA ASP A 80 9.29 -6.01 -3.16
C ASP A 80 9.07 -7.44 -2.64
N ALA A 81 9.23 -7.67 -1.32
CA ALA A 81 8.93 -8.96 -0.70
C ALA A 81 7.47 -9.40 -0.92
N PHE A 82 6.50 -8.48 -0.82
CA PHE A 82 5.10 -8.83 -1.08
C PHE A 82 4.83 -9.24 -2.53
N LYS A 83 5.51 -8.63 -3.50
CA LYS A 83 5.42 -9.04 -4.90
C LYS A 83 6.04 -10.43 -5.08
N ASP A 84 7.19 -10.69 -4.45
CA ASP A 84 7.90 -11.95 -4.56
C ASP A 84 7.12 -13.14 -3.97
N ILE A 85 6.32 -12.92 -2.91
CA ILE A 85 5.43 -13.95 -2.34
C ILE A 85 4.09 -14.10 -3.10
N GLY A 86 3.88 -13.32 -4.18
CA GLY A 86 2.73 -13.46 -5.07
C GLY A 86 1.51 -12.61 -4.73
N VAL A 87 1.68 -11.44 -4.10
CA VAL A 87 0.59 -10.46 -3.98
C VAL A 87 0.34 -9.81 -5.36
N ASP A 88 -0.89 -9.89 -5.84
CA ASP A 88 -1.27 -9.51 -7.21
C ASP A 88 -1.00 -8.04 -7.53
N TRP A 89 -1.23 -7.15 -6.56
CA TRP A 89 -1.00 -5.73 -6.71
C TRP A 89 -0.39 -5.13 -5.44
N VAL A 90 0.77 -4.49 -5.58
CA VAL A 90 1.47 -3.80 -4.49
C VAL A 90 1.81 -2.38 -4.94
N GLU A 91 1.25 -1.40 -4.25
CA GLU A 91 1.49 0.02 -4.46
C GLU A 91 2.36 0.59 -3.33
N ARG A 92 3.26 1.51 -3.66
CA ARG A 92 4.14 2.19 -2.70
C ARG A 92 3.67 3.63 -2.43
N GLY A 93 3.99 4.16 -1.25
CA GLY A 93 3.93 5.58 -0.99
C GLY A 93 4.87 6.39 -1.90
N PRO A 94 4.60 7.69 -2.11
CA PRO A 94 5.52 8.54 -2.84
C PRO A 94 6.84 8.69 -2.05
N LEU A 95 7.97 8.56 -2.75
CA LEU A 95 9.30 8.83 -2.20
C LEU A 95 9.43 10.33 -1.91
N THR A 96 9.05 10.78 -0.72
CA THR A 96 9.13 12.19 -0.29
C THR A 96 9.94 12.39 0.97
#